data_AF-A0A7W6ZQF5-F1
#
_entry.id   AF-A0A7W6ZQF5-F1
#
_cell.length_a   1.000
_cell.length_b   1.000
_cell.length_c   1.000
_cell.angle_alpha   90.00
_cell.angle_beta   90.00
_cell.angle_gamma   90.00
#
_symmetry.space_group_name_H-M   'P 1'
#
loop_
_entity.id
_entity.type
_entity.pdbx_description
1 polymer ?
#
loop_
_entity_poly.entity_id
_entity_poly.type
_entity_poly.pdbx_seq_one_letter_code
_entity_poly.pdbx_strand_id
1 'polypeptide(L)' 'MAVGHVRDGEKRVLRQEALIGRLQAGGHPSEQAVELLDTFNITLDLMRGHLHIIEVEIDEERHLKKLARQARFKAVGKPI' A
#
# COMPACT_ATOMS: atom_id res chain seq x y z
N MET A 1 -8.35 -6.39 -1.45
CA MET A 1 -8.24 -6.50 0.03
C MET A 1 -7.05 -5.69 0.54
N ALA A 2 -5.81 -5.95 0.10
CA ALA A 2 -4.61 -5.23 0.57
C ALA A 2 -4.66 -3.69 0.42
N VAL A 3 -4.99 -3.15 -0.77
CA VAL A 3 -5.14 -1.69 -1.01
C VAL A 3 -6.16 -1.05 -0.06
N GLY A 4 -7.27 -1.75 0.20
CA GLY A 4 -8.31 -1.27 1.10
C GLY A 4 -7.82 -1.14 2.54
N HIS A 5 -7.04 -2.11 3.02
CA HIS A 5 -6.47 -2.08 4.36
C HIS A 5 -5.43 -0.97 4.54
N VAL A 6 -4.57 -0.73 3.54
CA VAL A 6 -3.62 0.41 3.57
C VAL A 6 -4.38 1.73 3.66
N ARG A 7 -5.37 1.93 2.79
CA ARG A 7 -6.18 3.15 2.76
C ARG A 7 -6.97 3.38 4.06
N ASP A 8 -7.48 2.32 4.67
CA ASP A 8 -8.18 2.44 5.95
C ASP A 8 -7.22 2.68 7.12
N GLY A 9 -5.99 2.14 7.05
CA GLY A 9 -4.89 2.49 7.96
C GLY A 9 -4.55 3.97 7.89
N GLU A 10 -4.36 4.51 6.69
CA GLU A 10 -4.08 5.95 6.45
C GLU A 10 -5.14 6.85 7.08
N LYS A 11 -6.42 6.55 6.86
CA LYS A 11 -7.53 7.31 7.45
C LYS A 11 -7.49 7.27 8.98
N ARG A 12 -7.10 6.14 9.57
CA ARG A 12 -7.05 5.98 11.04
C ARG A 12 -5.89 6.76 11.62
N VAL A 13 -4.71 6.68 11.01
CA VAL A 13 -3.52 7.47 11.39
C VAL A 13 -3.84 8.96 11.37
N LEU A 14 -4.41 9.48 10.27
CA LEU A 14 -4.81 10.89 10.16
C LEU A 14 -5.79 11.34 11.27
N ARG A 15 -6.71 10.46 11.68
CA ARG A 15 -7.63 10.77 12.79
C ARG A 15 -6.92 10.81 14.13
N GLN A 16 -5.96 9.91 14.36
CA GLN A 16 -5.17 9.88 15.59
C GLN A 16 -4.26 11.10 15.68
N GLU A 17 -3.58 11.48 14.60
CA GLU A 17 -2.81 12.72 14.48
C GLU A 17 -3.66 13.95 14.86
N ALA A 18 -4.84 14.09 14.26
CA ALA A 18 -5.71 15.21 14.55
C ALA A 18 -6.22 15.22 16.01
N LEU A 19 -6.46 14.04 16.60
CA LEU A 19 -6.87 13.94 18.00
C LEU A 19 -5.73 14.31 18.95
N ILE A 20 -4.54 13.75 18.73
CA ILE A 20 -3.34 14.03 19.53
C ILE A 20 -3.00 15.52 19.46
N GLY A 21 -3.05 16.14 18.27
CA GLY A 21 -2.82 17.57 18.12
C GLY A 21 -3.81 18.43 18.92
N ARG A 22 -5.10 18.03 18.98
CA ARG A 22 -6.08 18.72 19.83
C ARG A 22 -5.80 18.55 21.33
N LEU A 23 -5.37 17.35 21.75
CA LEU A 23 -5.02 17.10 23.15
C LEU A 23 -3.80 17.92 23.59
N GLN A 24 -2.76 17.96 22.76
CA GLN A 24 -1.58 18.79 22.99
C GLN A 24 -1.91 20.28 23.05
N ALA A 25 -2.75 20.78 22.13
CA ALA A 25 -3.21 22.16 22.16
C ALA A 25 -4.01 22.51 23.43
N GLY A 26 -4.71 21.52 24.00
CA GLY A 26 -5.41 21.65 25.29
C GLY A 26 -4.50 21.51 26.52
N GLY A 27 -3.19 21.31 26.35
CA GLY A 27 -2.24 21.09 27.44
C GLY A 27 -2.33 19.70 28.09
N HIS A 28 -2.98 18.74 27.42
CA HIS A 28 -3.08 17.37 27.93
C HIS A 28 -1.79 16.58 27.65
N PRO A 29 -1.27 15.82 28.64
CA PRO A 29 -0.14 14.91 28.42
C PRO A 29 -0.48 13.91 27.31
N SER A 30 0.36 13.88 26.27
CA SER A 30 0.09 13.10 25.05
C SER A 30 1.32 12.33 24.53
N GLU A 31 2.41 12.29 25.29
CA GLU A 31 3.70 11.69 24.87
C GLU A 31 3.54 10.22 24.43
N GLN A 32 2.90 9.40 25.27
CA GLN A 32 2.65 7.99 24.94
C GLN A 32 1.75 7.81 23.70
N ALA A 33 0.83 8.74 23.46
CA ALA A 33 -0.03 8.70 22.29
C ALA A 33 0.76 9.03 21.01
N VAL A 34 1.75 9.94 21.09
CA VAL A 34 2.68 10.24 20.01
C VAL A 34 3.56 9.02 19.70
N GLU A 35 4.13 8.38 20.71
CA GLU A 35 4.96 7.18 20.52
C GLU A 35 4.17 6.03 19.86
N LEU A 36 2.91 5.85 20.26
CA LEU A 36 2.02 4.87 19.65
C LEU A 36 1.67 5.24 18.20
N LEU A 37 1.45 6.53 17.93
CA LEU A 37 1.21 7.02 16.58
C LEU A 37 2.41 6.76 15.66
N ASP A 38 3.63 6.96 16.14
CA ASP A 38 4.85 6.63 15.40
C ASP A 38 4.92 5.15 15.04
N THR A 39 4.54 4.27 15.98
CA THR A 39 4.45 2.83 15.74
C THR A 39 3.42 2.49 14.64
N PHE A 40 2.27 3.19 14.62
CA PHE A 40 1.27 3.02 13.56
C PHE A 40 1.79 3.50 12.20
N ASN A 41 2.50 4.62 12.16
CA ASN A 41 3.12 5.13 10.94
C ASN A 41 4.15 4.15 10.36
N ILE A 42 5.04 3.62 11.20
CA ILE A 42 6.02 2.61 10.78
C ILE A 42 5.33 1.36 10.22
N THR A 43 4.28 0.90 10.89
CA THR A 43 3.50 -0.27 10.44
C THR A 43 2.82 -0.01 9.10
N LEU A 44 2.25 1.19 8.92
CA LEU A 44 1.60 1.58 7.67
C LEU A 44 2.59 1.66 6.51
N ASP A 45 3.79 2.18 6.75
CA ASP A 45 4.85 2.22 5.74
C ASP A 45 5.31 0.82 5.33
N LEU A 46 5.43 -0.11 6.28
CA LEU A 46 5.69 -1.52 5.97
C LEU A 46 4.59 -2.11 5.07
N MET A 47 3.32 -1.84 5.39
CA MET A 47 2.19 -2.32 4.58
C MET A 47 2.20 -1.72 3.16
N ARG A 48 2.55 -0.44 3.01
CA ARG A 48 2.72 0.21 1.71
C ARG A 48 3.85 -0.44 0.91
N GLY A 49 4.97 -0.74 1.55
CA GLY A 49 6.09 -1.45 0.93
C GLY A 49 5.69 -2.83 0.41
N HIS A 50 4.98 -3.62 1.22
CA HIS A 50 4.47 -4.92 0.79
C HIS A 50 3.47 -4.81 -0.37
N LEU A 51 2.56 -3.83 -0.33
CA LEU A 51 1.61 -3.60 -1.41
C LEU A 51 2.34 -3.29 -2.72
N HIS A 52 3.36 -2.43 -2.68
CA HIS A 52 4.14 -2.08 -3.86
C HIS A 52 4.82 -3.29 -4.50
N ILE A 53 5.45 -4.16 -3.68
CA ILE A 53 6.08 -5.40 -4.17
C ILE A 53 5.04 -6.29 -4.89
N ILE A 54 3.89 -6.51 -4.26
CA ILE A 54 2.81 -7.33 -4.84
C ILE A 54 2.30 -6.73 -6.17
N GLU A 55 2.14 -5.41 -6.24
CA GLU A 55 1.69 -4.73 -7.46
C GLU A 55 2.70 -4.90 -8.60
N VAL A 56 3.99 -4.77 -8.30
CA VAL A 56 5.07 -5.00 -9.28
C VAL A 56 5.04 -6.44 -9.80
N GLU A 57 4.98 -7.44 -8.91
CA GLU A 57 4.94 -8.85 -9.29
C GLU A 57 3.72 -9.19 -10.18
N ILE A 58 2.54 -8.65 -9.85
CA ILE A 58 1.32 -8.85 -10.63
C ILE A 58 1.45 -8.23 -12.03
N ASP A 59 2.04 -7.04 -12.14
CA ASP A 59 2.21 -6.36 -13.42
C ASP A 59 3.24 -7.06 -14.30
N GLU A 60 4.32 -7.58 -13.73
CA GLU A 60 5.30 -8.41 -14.43
C GLU A 60 4.64 -9.69 -14.98
N GLU A 61 3.87 -10.40 -14.16
CA GLU A 61 3.17 -11.61 -14.58
C GLU A 61 2.17 -11.30 -15.72
N ARG A 62 1.46 -10.18 -15.63
CA ARG A 62 0.54 -9.71 -16.67
C ARG A 62 1.28 -9.39 -17.97
N HIS A 63 2.45 -8.77 -17.90
CA HIS A 63 3.28 -8.47 -19.05
C HIS A 63 3.76 -9.76 -19.75
N LEU A 64 4.25 -10.73 -18.98
CA LEU A 64 4.67 -12.03 -19.50
C LEU A 64 3.53 -12.78 -20.18
N LYS A 65 2.33 -12.80 -19.58
CA LYS A 65 1.13 -13.40 -20.18
C LYS A 65 0.77 -12.72 -21.52
N LYS A 66 0.90 -11.40 -21.62
CA LYS A 66 0.64 -10.65 -22.86
C LYS A 66 1.65 -11.00 -23.96
N LEU A 67 2.94 -11.08 -23.63
CA LEU A 67 4.00 -11.48 -24.57
C LEU A 67 3.79 -12.91 -25.06
N ALA A 68 3.51 -13.85 -24.15
CA ALA A 68 3.23 -15.25 -24.49
C ALA A 68 2.02 -15.37 -25.43
N ARG A 69 0.95 -14.60 -25.18
CA ARG A 69 -0.21 -14.54 -26.07
C ARG A 69 0.17 -14.05 -27.46
N GLN A 70 0.93 -12.96 -27.58
CA GLN A 70 1.38 -12.42 -28.87
C GLN A 70 2.28 -13.39 -29.64
N ALA A 71 3.20 -14.07 -28.96
CA ALA A 71 4.05 -15.08 -29.56
C ALA A 71 3.23 -16.24 -30.15
N ARG A 72 2.21 -16.72 -29.42
CA ARG A 72 1.29 -17.75 -29.92
C ARG A 72 0.54 -17.31 -31.18
N PHE A 73 0.01 -16.09 -31.21
CA PHE A 73 -0.67 -15.57 -32.41
C PHE A 73 0.27 -15.43 -33.62
N LYS A 74 1.52 -15.00 -33.41
CA LYS A 74 2.52 -14.94 -34.49
C LYS A 74 2.92 -16.32 -35.02
N ALA A 75 2.95 -17.33 -34.17
CA ALA A 75 3.27 -18.70 -34.57
C ALA A 75 2.17 -19.36 -35.42
N VAL A 76 0.90 -19.04 -35.16
CA VAL A 76 -0.26 -19.58 -35.90
C VAL A 76 -0.49 -18.89 -37.24
N GLY A 77 -0.01 -17.65 -37.42
CA GLY A 77 -0.20 -16.84 -38.64
C GLY A 77 0.90 -16.98 -39.71
N LYS A 78 1.89 -17.86 -39.56
CA LYS A 78 2.87 -18.14 -40.62
C LYS A 78 2.31 -19.22 -41.56
N PRO A 79 2.04 -18.92 -42.85
CA PRO A 79 1.79 -19.97 -43.83
C PRO A 79 3.09 -20.76 -44.07
N ILE A 80 2.93 -22.07 -44.24
CA ILE A 80 3.99 -23.01 -44.65
C ILE A 80 4.39 -22.70 -46.09
#